data_AF-A0A939YDJ0-F1
#
_entry.id   AF-A0A939YDJ0-F1
#
_cell.length_a   1.000
_cell.length_b   1.000
_cell.length_c   1.000
_cell.angle_alpha   90.00
_cell.angle_beta   90.00
_cell.angle_gamma   90.00
#
_symmetry.space_group_name_H-M   'P 1'
#
loop_
_entity.id
_entity.type
_entity.pdbx_description
1 polymer ?
#
loop_
_entity_poly.entity_id
_entity_poly.type
_entity_poly.pdbx_seq_one_letter_code
_entity_poly.pdbx_strand_id
1 'polypeptide(L)'
;MLRSRTAAYPLITCDPFFSVWSMADELTTPTRHWTGRRAGLYGYILKGGKKYVFMGECPEGCEKLAQKSVEFSAHFTEYSFAGDGLELKAGFFTPYFFDDLASVTVPVSYIYTSFKSDAPAELHIELDGALIGAEDPAAASCSGEAVLSPQTQKILCESGDDCTAKWGYLHILHKNAYAAGGRIGAFTGGENDHFTLGYDSVKAISFMGEKLDGYYKIKYADFNDMINAYDEEFCQNFKKAEAFDKELETALLAHGEDHAVALTLACRQSVGAHKLAHKDGKPFFISKECFSNGCAATLDVTYPSIPLYLRYAPELVRGMLRPLFEFAKSDIWTFDFAPHDCGQFPLLEKQVYGLGKDGKYIFDLQMPVEEC
;
A
#
# COMPACT_ATOMS: atom_id res chain seq x y z
N MET A 1 2.37 20.88 -0.05
CA MET A 1 1.62 19.84 -0.77
C MET A 1 1.20 20.41 -2.11
N LEU A 2 1.24 19.56 -3.12
CA LEU A 2 0.92 19.92 -4.50
C LEU A 2 -0.58 19.81 -4.73
N ARG A 3 -1.10 20.69 -5.61
CA ARG A 3 -2.49 20.69 -6.05
C ARG A 3 -2.54 20.67 -7.57
N SER A 4 -2.63 19.47 -8.12
CA SER A 4 -2.76 19.26 -9.57
C SER A 4 -3.66 18.05 -9.83
N ARG A 5 -4.29 18.03 -11.01
CA ARG A 5 -5.12 16.90 -11.43
C ARG A 5 -4.21 15.75 -11.83
N THR A 6 -4.41 14.59 -11.22
CA THR A 6 -3.65 13.37 -11.50
C THR A 6 -4.57 12.28 -12.06
N ALA A 7 -3.99 11.23 -12.64
CA ALA A 7 -4.79 10.08 -13.09
C ALA A 7 -5.40 9.30 -11.91
N ALA A 8 -4.70 9.27 -10.78
CA ALA A 8 -5.13 8.64 -9.55
C ALA A 8 -4.38 9.21 -8.34
N TYR A 9 -5.06 9.34 -7.22
CA TYR A 9 -4.48 9.78 -5.95
C TYR A 9 -4.22 8.55 -5.06
N PRO A 10 -2.97 8.29 -4.65
CA PRO A 10 -2.68 7.17 -3.78
C PRO A 10 -3.25 7.42 -2.38
N LEU A 11 -3.88 6.42 -1.78
CA LEU A 11 -4.49 6.51 -0.45
C LEU A 11 -3.69 5.65 0.53
N ILE A 12 -3.55 4.36 0.22
CA ILE A 12 -2.73 3.40 0.98
C ILE A 12 -1.62 2.95 0.04
N THR A 13 -0.36 3.07 0.43
CA THR A 13 0.79 2.72 -0.45
C THR A 13 1.85 1.91 0.28
N CYS A 14 1.48 0.74 0.80
CA CYS A 14 2.36 -0.10 1.60
C CYS A 14 3.10 -1.18 0.79
N ASP A 15 2.38 -1.87 -0.10
CA ASP A 15 2.90 -2.95 -0.95
C ASP A 15 1.98 -3.29 -2.14
N PRO A 16 2.39 -4.18 -3.07
CA PRO A 16 1.62 -4.47 -4.29
C PRO A 16 0.27 -5.15 -4.09
N PHE A 17 -0.10 -5.62 -2.90
CA PHE A 17 -1.38 -6.30 -2.65
C PHE A 17 -2.35 -5.51 -1.79
N PHE A 18 -1.84 -4.60 -0.96
CA PHE A 18 -2.67 -3.79 -0.07
C PHE A 18 -2.80 -2.32 -0.48
N SER A 19 -2.06 -1.87 -1.49
CA SER A 19 -2.14 -0.47 -1.92
C SER A 19 -3.49 -0.13 -2.56
N VAL A 20 -4.00 1.08 -2.29
CA VAL A 20 -5.31 1.58 -2.70
C VAL A 20 -5.21 3.00 -3.24
N TRP A 21 -5.96 3.29 -4.30
CA TRP A 21 -6.03 4.59 -4.97
C TRP A 21 -7.48 5.08 -5.09
N SER A 22 -7.63 6.41 -5.12
CA SER A 22 -8.79 7.07 -5.73
C SER A 22 -8.50 7.30 -7.19
N MET A 23 -9.30 6.72 -8.10
CA MET A 23 -9.14 6.87 -9.55
C MET A 23 -9.90 8.08 -10.11
N ALA A 24 -10.35 8.98 -9.23
CA ALA A 24 -11.06 10.20 -9.59
C ALA A 24 -10.65 11.34 -8.65
N ASP A 25 -10.94 12.57 -9.07
CA ASP A 25 -10.75 13.76 -8.25
C ASP A 25 -11.67 13.73 -7.02
N GLU A 26 -12.87 13.13 -7.11
CA GLU A 26 -13.81 12.99 -6.01
C GLU A 26 -13.60 11.70 -5.21
N LEU A 27 -13.41 11.83 -3.89
CA LEU A 27 -13.26 10.69 -2.97
C LEU A 27 -14.58 9.92 -2.74
N THR A 28 -15.73 10.49 -3.13
CA THR A 28 -17.05 9.82 -3.09
C THR A 28 -17.29 8.88 -4.28
N THR A 29 -16.21 8.37 -4.86
CA THR A 29 -16.20 7.33 -5.90
C THR A 29 -15.57 6.06 -5.35
N PRO A 30 -15.84 4.87 -5.94
CA PRO A 30 -15.22 3.64 -5.47
C PRO A 30 -13.69 3.69 -5.54
N THR A 31 -13.03 3.48 -4.40
CA THR A 31 -11.58 3.29 -4.33
C THR A 31 -11.18 1.96 -4.95
N ARG A 32 -9.96 1.90 -5.50
CA ARG A 32 -9.50 0.74 -6.27
C ARG A 32 -8.08 0.33 -5.90
N HIS A 33 -7.85 -0.97 -5.98
CA HIS A 33 -6.51 -1.52 -6.10
C HIS A 33 -5.96 -1.21 -7.51
N TRP A 34 -4.64 -1.27 -7.70
CA TRP A 34 -4.04 -0.98 -9.02
C TRP A 34 -4.57 -1.90 -10.13
N THR A 35 -5.01 -3.12 -9.80
CA THR A 35 -5.68 -4.06 -10.74
C THR A 35 -7.07 -3.60 -11.20
N GLY A 36 -7.54 -2.44 -10.74
CA GLY A 36 -8.90 -1.95 -10.99
C GLY A 36 -9.98 -2.64 -10.15
N ARG A 37 -9.65 -3.68 -9.37
CA ARG A 37 -10.58 -4.30 -8.40
C ARG A 37 -11.01 -3.27 -7.35
N ARG A 38 -12.27 -3.38 -6.90
CA ARG A 38 -12.80 -2.54 -5.82
C ARG A 38 -11.95 -2.75 -4.56
N ALA A 39 -11.58 -1.67 -3.91
CA ALA A 39 -11.05 -1.65 -2.56
C ALA A 39 -12.11 -0.99 -1.67
N GLY A 40 -12.66 -1.70 -0.69
CA GLY A 40 -13.78 -1.20 0.10
C GLY A 40 -13.36 -0.27 1.22
N LEU A 41 -13.07 1.00 0.91
CA LEU A 41 -12.91 2.09 1.89
C LEU A 41 -14.19 2.94 1.91
N TYR A 42 -14.76 3.14 3.09
CA TYR A 42 -15.96 3.95 3.28
C TYR A 42 -15.79 4.95 4.42
N GLY A 43 -16.31 6.15 4.23
CA GLY A 43 -16.28 7.19 5.25
C GLY A 43 -17.53 8.04 5.23
N TYR A 44 -18.15 8.22 6.39
CA TYR A 44 -19.35 9.03 6.53
C TYR A 44 -19.46 9.69 7.90
N ILE A 45 -20.29 10.73 7.98
CA ILE A 45 -20.63 11.43 9.23
C ILE A 45 -22.13 11.27 9.48
N LEU A 46 -22.51 10.86 10.69
CA LEU A 46 -23.88 10.88 11.17
C LEU A 46 -24.14 12.18 11.92
N LYS A 47 -25.11 12.97 11.44
CA LYS A 47 -25.53 14.23 12.08
C LYS A 47 -27.03 14.42 11.90
N GLY A 48 -27.75 14.66 12.99
CA GLY A 48 -29.20 14.96 12.94
C GLY A 48 -30.04 13.89 12.24
N GLY A 49 -29.68 12.60 12.34
CA GLY A 49 -30.36 11.49 11.67
C GLY A 49 -30.04 11.32 10.18
N LYS A 50 -29.17 12.17 9.62
CA LYS A 50 -28.67 12.07 8.24
C LYS A 50 -27.26 11.47 8.19
N LYS A 51 -26.95 10.84 7.06
CA LYS A 51 -25.65 10.24 6.76
C LYS A 51 -24.97 11.00 5.62
N TYR A 52 -23.87 11.69 5.94
CA TYR A 52 -23.06 12.47 5.01
C TYR A 52 -21.83 11.68 4.58
N VAL A 53 -21.80 11.17 3.36
CA VAL A 53 -20.70 10.36 2.81
C VAL A 53 -19.61 11.27 2.26
N PHE A 54 -18.36 11.04 2.69
CA PHE A 54 -17.18 11.75 2.19
C PHE A 54 -16.17 10.83 1.50
N MET A 55 -16.26 9.51 1.72
CA MET A 55 -15.36 8.52 1.12
C MET A 55 -16.11 7.26 0.69
N GLY A 56 -15.79 6.78 -0.50
CA GLY A 56 -16.40 5.59 -1.10
C GLY A 56 -17.72 5.89 -1.80
N GLU A 57 -18.35 4.84 -2.32
CA GLU A 57 -19.63 4.94 -3.03
C GLU A 57 -20.74 5.43 -2.08
N CYS A 58 -21.47 6.47 -2.49
CA CYS A 58 -22.58 7.01 -1.73
C CYS A 58 -23.86 6.20 -2.00
N PRO A 59 -24.40 5.47 -1.00
CA PRO A 59 -25.62 4.70 -1.19
C PRO A 59 -26.84 5.60 -1.41
N GLU A 60 -27.90 5.01 -1.99
CA GLU A 60 -29.20 5.68 -2.09
C GLU A 60 -29.72 6.11 -0.72
N GLY A 61 -30.29 7.32 -0.63
CA GLY A 61 -30.77 7.89 0.63
C GLY A 61 -29.70 8.52 1.52
N CYS A 62 -28.43 8.50 1.12
CA CYS A 62 -27.35 9.25 1.79
C CYS A 62 -27.04 10.57 1.08
N GLU A 63 -26.48 11.53 1.80
CA GLU A 63 -26.04 12.82 1.24
C GLU A 63 -24.52 12.80 1.00
N LYS A 64 -24.05 13.32 -0.13
CA LYS A 64 -22.61 13.52 -0.34
C LYS A 64 -22.16 14.79 0.38
N LEU A 65 -21.12 14.70 1.20
CA LEU A 65 -20.48 15.88 1.74
C LEU A 65 -19.66 16.55 0.63
N ALA A 66 -19.84 17.85 0.42
CA ALA A 66 -19.24 18.54 -0.70
C ALA A 66 -17.71 18.69 -0.54
N GLN A 67 -16.96 18.00 -1.40
CA GLN A 67 -15.50 18.12 -1.49
C GLN A 67 -15.09 19.50 -2.01
N LYS A 68 -14.01 20.06 -1.47
CA LYS A 68 -13.48 21.40 -1.80
C LYS A 68 -12.08 21.34 -2.41
N SER A 69 -11.24 20.41 -1.97
CA SER A 69 -9.91 20.21 -2.53
C SER A 69 -9.42 18.78 -2.36
N VAL A 70 -8.42 18.44 -3.16
CA VAL A 70 -7.49 17.34 -2.96
C VAL A 70 -6.08 17.90 -3.13
N GLU A 71 -5.19 17.54 -2.23
CA GLU A 71 -3.76 17.88 -2.23
C GLU A 71 -2.95 16.63 -1.93
N PHE A 72 -1.71 16.57 -2.40
CA PHE A 72 -0.86 15.40 -2.17
C PHE A 72 0.62 15.76 -2.06
N SER A 73 1.37 14.82 -1.49
CA SER A 73 2.83 14.81 -1.40
C SER A 73 3.32 13.36 -1.49
N ALA A 74 4.60 13.10 -1.17
CA ALA A 74 5.13 11.75 -1.24
C ALA A 74 4.55 10.84 -0.13
N HIS A 75 4.17 11.40 1.01
CA HIS A 75 3.56 10.62 2.10
C HIS A 75 2.05 10.81 2.24
N PHE A 76 1.52 11.97 1.85
CA PHE A 76 0.14 12.36 2.17
C PHE A 76 -0.74 12.49 0.93
N THR A 77 -2.02 12.19 1.11
CA THR A 77 -3.11 12.68 0.26
C THR A 77 -4.19 13.24 1.17
N GLU A 78 -4.59 14.48 0.97
CA GLU A 78 -5.54 15.18 1.83
C GLU A 78 -6.72 15.73 1.03
N TYR A 79 -7.92 15.43 1.52
CA TYR A 79 -9.16 15.95 0.98
C TYR A 79 -9.80 16.88 2.01
N SER A 80 -10.36 17.99 1.53
CA SER A 80 -11.18 18.88 2.35
C SER A 80 -12.63 18.85 1.90
N PHE A 81 -13.55 18.94 2.85
CA PHE A 81 -14.98 18.92 2.65
C PHE A 81 -15.66 19.95 3.53
N ALA A 82 -16.73 20.56 3.03
CA ALA A 82 -17.56 21.43 3.85
C ALA A 82 -18.99 21.51 3.32
N GLY A 83 -19.96 21.48 4.23
CA GLY A 83 -21.38 21.57 3.91
C GLY A 83 -22.24 21.23 5.12
N ASP A 84 -23.44 21.82 5.17
CA ASP A 84 -24.42 21.58 6.23
C ASP A 84 -23.83 21.69 7.66
N GLY A 85 -23.06 22.74 7.93
CA GLY A 85 -22.44 22.95 9.25
C GLY A 85 -21.36 21.93 9.63
N LEU A 86 -20.85 21.16 8.65
CA LEU A 86 -19.71 20.26 8.79
C LEU A 86 -18.50 20.84 8.06
N GLU A 87 -17.33 20.73 8.68
CA GLU A 87 -16.03 20.93 8.06
C GLU A 87 -15.17 19.68 8.34
N LEU A 88 -14.59 19.10 7.29
CA LEU A 88 -13.78 17.90 7.41
C LEU A 88 -12.52 18.03 6.56
N LYS A 89 -11.39 17.69 7.16
CA LYS A 89 -10.18 17.28 6.46
C LYS A 89 -10.00 15.79 6.67
N ALA A 90 -9.94 15.01 5.61
CA ALA A 90 -9.64 13.58 5.65
C ALA A 90 -8.33 13.34 4.90
N GLY A 91 -7.31 12.88 5.62
CA GLY A 91 -5.99 12.63 5.08
C GLY A 91 -5.61 11.16 5.15
N PHE A 92 -4.78 10.75 4.22
CA PHE A 92 -4.20 9.42 4.14
C PHE A 92 -2.69 9.52 4.23
N PHE A 93 -2.07 8.69 5.06
CA PHE A 93 -0.65 8.73 5.36
C PHE A 93 -0.06 7.32 5.38
N THR A 94 1.04 7.08 4.66
CA THR A 94 1.84 5.86 4.77
C THR A 94 3.24 6.20 5.28
N PRO A 95 3.70 5.67 6.43
CA PRO A 95 4.94 6.06 7.09
C PRO A 95 6.17 5.29 6.59
N TYR A 96 6.61 5.53 5.35
CA TYR A 96 7.83 4.93 4.81
C TYR A 96 9.02 5.90 4.92
N PHE A 97 10.17 5.44 5.43
CA PHE A 97 11.36 6.29 5.59
C PHE A 97 12.61 5.61 5.05
N PHE A 98 13.33 6.29 4.17
CA PHE A 98 14.52 5.73 3.51
C PHE A 98 15.73 5.57 4.46
N ASP A 99 15.74 6.27 5.60
CA ASP A 99 16.73 6.12 6.66
C ASP A 99 16.41 4.97 7.64
N ASP A 100 15.24 4.33 7.54
CA ASP A 100 14.83 3.15 8.30
C ASP A 100 14.25 2.08 7.37
N LEU A 101 15.07 1.11 6.97
CA LEU A 101 14.67 0.03 6.07
C LEU A 101 13.44 -0.75 6.57
N ALA A 102 13.25 -0.89 7.89
CA ALA A 102 12.09 -1.59 8.45
C ALA A 102 10.75 -0.88 8.17
N SER A 103 10.79 0.41 7.82
CA SER A 103 9.62 1.22 7.52
C SER A 103 9.24 1.24 6.03
N VAL A 104 10.18 0.97 5.12
CA VAL A 104 10.02 1.26 3.67
C VAL A 104 8.79 0.61 3.05
N THR A 105 8.48 -0.63 3.42
CA THR A 105 7.24 -1.33 3.02
C THR A 105 6.52 -1.88 4.24
N VAL A 106 6.56 -1.15 5.36
CA VAL A 106 5.80 -1.53 6.54
C VAL A 106 4.32 -1.61 6.16
N PRO A 107 3.60 -2.68 6.53
CA PRO A 107 2.22 -2.85 6.10
C PRO A 107 1.24 -2.05 6.98
N VAL A 108 1.52 -0.76 7.19
CA VAL A 108 0.73 0.18 7.99
C VAL A 108 0.43 1.44 7.19
N SER A 109 -0.78 1.94 7.29
CA SER A 109 -1.19 3.27 6.81
C SER A 109 -2.22 3.86 7.75
N TYR A 110 -2.46 5.15 7.65
CA TYR A 110 -3.39 5.87 8.50
C TYR A 110 -4.43 6.59 7.67
N ILE A 111 -5.64 6.67 8.23
CA ILE A 111 -6.60 7.72 7.89
C ILE A 111 -6.62 8.67 9.09
N TYR A 112 -6.35 9.96 8.87
CA TYR A 112 -6.45 10.96 9.92
C TYR A 112 -7.49 12.01 9.55
N THR A 113 -8.15 12.56 10.56
CA THR A 113 -9.25 13.50 10.36
C THR A 113 -9.09 14.74 11.20
N SER A 114 -9.45 15.90 10.64
CA SER A 114 -9.78 17.11 11.38
C SER A 114 -11.24 17.46 11.09
N PHE A 115 -12.11 17.35 12.08
CA PHE A 115 -13.55 17.30 11.96
C PHE A 115 -14.23 18.31 12.88
N LYS A 116 -15.05 19.19 12.32
CA LYS A 116 -15.87 20.14 13.07
C LYS A 116 -17.33 20.01 12.65
N SER A 117 -18.21 20.16 13.64
CA SER A 117 -19.65 20.15 13.46
C SER A 117 -20.29 21.16 14.39
N ASP A 118 -21.31 21.87 13.91
CA ASP A 118 -22.13 22.80 14.72
C ASP A 118 -23.16 22.10 15.63
N ALA A 119 -23.30 20.78 15.51
CA ALA A 119 -24.20 19.93 16.30
C ALA A 119 -23.54 18.58 16.60
N PRO A 120 -24.05 17.79 17.56
CA PRO A 120 -23.55 16.44 17.82
C PRO A 120 -23.51 15.59 16.54
N ALA A 121 -22.34 15.03 16.25
CA ALA A 121 -22.10 14.25 15.06
C ALA A 121 -20.99 13.23 15.30
N GLU A 122 -21.02 12.12 14.56
CA GLU A 122 -20.08 11.01 14.68
C GLU A 122 -19.52 10.67 13.30
N LEU A 123 -18.19 10.67 13.17
CA LEU A 123 -17.49 10.26 11.96
C LEU A 123 -17.17 8.77 12.03
N HIS A 124 -17.43 8.06 10.95
CA HIS A 124 -17.13 6.63 10.81
C HIS A 124 -16.20 6.37 9.63
N ILE A 125 -15.28 5.45 9.84
CA ILE A 125 -14.46 4.81 8.81
C ILE A 125 -14.81 3.32 8.81
N GLU A 126 -15.08 2.74 7.63
CA GLU A 126 -15.33 1.31 7.47
C GLU A 126 -14.47 0.73 6.34
N LEU A 127 -14.08 -0.54 6.53
CA LEU A 127 -13.34 -1.37 5.61
C LEU A 127 -14.12 -2.66 5.35
N ASP A 128 -14.04 -3.20 4.14
CA ASP A 128 -14.62 -4.50 3.83
C ASP A 128 -13.65 -5.49 3.18
N GLY A 129 -14.11 -6.74 3.02
CA GLY A 129 -13.31 -7.86 2.52
C GLY A 129 -12.75 -7.67 1.10
N ALA A 130 -13.25 -6.72 0.30
CA ALA A 130 -12.72 -6.47 -1.04
C ALA A 130 -11.24 -6.04 -1.02
N LEU A 131 -10.79 -5.38 0.05
CA LEU A 131 -9.38 -5.01 0.27
C LEU A 131 -8.44 -6.21 0.32
N ILE A 132 -8.94 -7.37 0.73
CA ILE A 132 -8.17 -8.62 0.85
C ILE A 132 -8.70 -9.70 -0.11
N GLY A 133 -9.53 -9.33 -1.08
CA GLY A 133 -10.11 -10.27 -2.04
C GLY A 133 -11.03 -11.33 -1.41
N ALA A 134 -11.63 -11.03 -0.26
CA ALA A 134 -12.58 -11.90 0.43
C ALA A 134 -14.02 -11.46 0.20
N GLU A 135 -14.84 -12.32 -0.39
CA GLU A 135 -16.28 -12.04 -0.62
C GLU A 135 -17.11 -12.21 0.66
N ASP A 136 -16.77 -13.20 1.49
CA ASP A 136 -17.43 -13.49 2.78
C ASP A 136 -16.35 -13.59 3.88
N PRO A 137 -15.77 -12.46 4.33
CA PRO A 137 -14.71 -12.48 5.31
C PRO A 137 -15.24 -12.81 6.72
N ALA A 138 -14.43 -13.52 7.50
CA ALA A 138 -14.60 -13.58 8.95
C ALA A 138 -14.23 -12.22 9.55
N ALA A 139 -15.08 -11.71 10.44
CA ALA A 139 -14.91 -10.43 11.10
C ALA A 139 -14.93 -10.59 12.63
N ALA A 140 -13.99 -9.97 13.31
CA ALA A 140 -13.91 -9.96 14.77
C ALA A 140 -13.46 -8.60 15.27
N SER A 141 -13.82 -8.25 16.50
CA SER A 141 -13.32 -7.06 17.17
C SER A 141 -13.11 -7.31 18.66
N CYS A 142 -12.08 -6.69 19.20
CA CYS A 142 -11.81 -6.61 20.63
C CYS A 142 -11.51 -5.15 21.01
N SER A 143 -11.30 -4.86 22.28
CA SER A 143 -11.10 -3.47 22.74
C SER A 143 -9.87 -2.83 22.06
N GLY A 144 -10.10 -1.88 21.14
CA GLY A 144 -9.06 -1.14 20.45
C GLY A 144 -8.76 -1.61 19.02
N GLU A 145 -9.34 -2.73 18.58
CA GLU A 145 -8.99 -3.35 17.29
C GLU A 145 -10.17 -4.10 16.68
N ALA A 146 -10.29 -4.02 15.35
CA ALA A 146 -11.14 -4.90 14.57
C ALA A 146 -10.37 -5.51 13.40
N VAL A 147 -10.69 -6.75 13.06
CA VAL A 147 -9.94 -7.57 12.09
C VAL A 147 -10.87 -8.28 11.11
N LEU A 148 -10.54 -8.23 9.81
CA LEU A 148 -11.11 -9.06 8.76
C LEU A 148 -10.09 -10.11 8.28
N SER A 149 -10.58 -11.29 7.93
CA SER A 149 -9.76 -12.32 7.28
C SER A 149 -10.61 -13.20 6.37
N PRO A 150 -10.05 -13.81 5.31
CA PRO A 150 -10.73 -14.87 4.58
C PRO A 150 -11.03 -16.06 5.50
N GLN A 151 -12.19 -16.70 5.30
CA GLN A 151 -12.60 -17.91 6.04
C GLN A 151 -11.59 -19.06 5.89
N THR A 152 -10.91 -19.12 4.73
CA THR A 152 -9.87 -20.10 4.43
C THR A 152 -8.58 -19.38 4.07
N GLN A 153 -7.52 -19.66 4.82
CA GLN A 153 -6.21 -19.06 4.65
C GLN A 153 -5.30 -19.96 3.81
N LYS A 154 -4.89 -19.49 2.62
CA LYS A 154 -3.89 -20.18 1.78
C LYS A 154 -2.73 -19.24 1.51
N ILE A 155 -1.78 -19.23 2.44
CA ILE A 155 -0.66 -18.28 2.43
C ILE A 155 0.26 -18.54 1.22
N LEU A 156 0.43 -17.52 0.37
CA LEU A 156 1.28 -17.55 -0.82
C LEU A 156 0.86 -18.69 -1.78
N CYS A 157 -0.42 -18.76 -2.14
CA CYS A 157 -0.94 -19.82 -3.01
C CYS A 157 -1.24 -19.38 -4.45
N GLU A 158 -1.24 -18.08 -4.72
CA GLU A 158 -1.49 -17.50 -6.03
C GLU A 158 -0.45 -16.40 -6.30
N SER A 159 -0.13 -16.20 -7.57
CA SER A 159 0.80 -15.21 -8.07
C SER A 159 0.37 -14.68 -9.43
N GLY A 160 0.96 -13.57 -9.83
CA GLY A 160 0.81 -13.03 -11.17
C GLY A 160 0.04 -11.71 -11.20
N ASP A 161 -0.46 -11.41 -12.38
CA ASP A 161 -1.23 -10.21 -12.63
C ASP A 161 -2.68 -10.35 -12.19
N ASP A 162 -3.35 -9.24 -11.94
CA ASP A 162 -4.75 -9.21 -11.47
C ASP A 162 -5.04 -9.99 -10.17
N CYS A 163 -4.01 -10.44 -9.46
CA CYS A 163 -4.10 -11.08 -8.15
C CYS A 163 -4.07 -10.05 -7.02
N THR A 164 -4.79 -10.37 -5.93
CA THR A 164 -4.71 -9.70 -4.64
C THR A 164 -4.42 -10.75 -3.58
N ALA A 165 -4.14 -10.34 -2.34
CA ALA A 165 -3.60 -11.27 -1.38
C ALA A 165 -4.54 -12.43 -1.01
N LYS A 166 -5.88 -12.35 -1.03
CA LYS A 166 -6.79 -13.50 -0.76
C LYS A 166 -6.48 -14.34 0.51
N TRP A 167 -5.63 -13.85 1.39
CA TRP A 167 -5.17 -14.43 2.65
C TRP A 167 -4.84 -13.28 3.60
N GLY A 168 -4.31 -13.60 4.78
CA GLY A 168 -3.88 -12.62 5.77
C GLY A 168 -5.01 -12.00 6.57
N TYR A 169 -4.66 -10.94 7.27
CA TYR A 169 -5.53 -10.25 8.22
C TYR A 169 -5.48 -8.74 7.95
N LEU A 170 -6.66 -8.13 7.80
CA LEU A 170 -6.82 -6.69 7.66
C LEU A 170 -7.26 -6.12 9.00
N HIS A 171 -6.52 -5.15 9.51
CA HIS A 171 -6.68 -4.56 10.83
C HIS A 171 -7.11 -3.10 10.72
N ILE A 172 -7.99 -2.67 11.62
CA ILE A 172 -8.19 -1.27 11.99
C ILE A 172 -8.05 -1.12 13.50
N LEU A 173 -7.13 -0.26 13.92
CA LEU A 173 -6.87 0.09 15.32
C LEU A 173 -7.49 1.46 15.61
N HIS A 174 -8.32 1.47 16.65
CA HIS A 174 -8.92 2.66 17.25
C HIS A 174 -9.70 2.24 18.51
N LYS A 175 -9.76 3.08 19.54
CA LYS A 175 -10.48 2.78 20.81
C LYS A 175 -11.95 2.36 20.63
N ASN A 176 -12.59 2.85 19.56
CA ASN A 176 -13.97 2.56 19.18
C ASN A 176 -14.06 1.63 17.95
N ALA A 177 -13.09 0.75 17.73
CA ALA A 177 -13.14 -0.22 16.65
C ALA A 177 -14.26 -1.26 16.86
N TYR A 178 -14.88 -1.70 15.77
CA TYR A 178 -15.97 -2.67 15.77
C TYR A 178 -15.97 -3.53 14.50
N ALA A 179 -16.61 -4.70 14.60
CA ALA A 179 -16.89 -5.59 13.48
C ALA A 179 -18.41 -5.81 13.35
N ALA A 180 -18.96 -5.58 12.16
CA ALA A 180 -20.40 -5.76 11.90
C ALA A 180 -20.67 -6.02 10.42
N GLY A 181 -21.55 -6.97 10.11
CA GLY A 181 -22.06 -7.18 8.74
C GLY A 181 -20.98 -7.49 7.68
N GLY A 182 -19.94 -8.25 8.04
CA GLY A 182 -18.82 -8.55 7.13
C GLY A 182 -17.86 -7.38 6.90
N ARG A 183 -17.96 -6.33 7.73
CA ARG A 183 -17.08 -5.16 7.72
C ARG A 183 -16.41 -4.98 9.07
N ILE A 184 -15.32 -4.24 9.06
CA ILE A 184 -14.71 -3.67 10.25
C ILE A 184 -14.70 -2.15 10.12
N GLY A 185 -14.75 -1.46 11.23
CA GLY A 185 -14.72 -0.01 11.22
C GLY A 185 -14.39 0.57 12.57
N ALA A 186 -14.37 1.89 12.63
CA ALA A 186 -14.19 2.65 13.84
C ALA A 186 -14.91 3.99 13.72
N PHE A 187 -15.24 4.59 14.86
CA PHE A 187 -15.95 5.86 14.89
C PHE A 187 -15.38 6.84 15.92
N THR A 188 -15.56 8.13 15.69
CA THR A 188 -15.12 9.18 16.62
C THR A 188 -16.05 10.40 16.57
N GLY A 189 -16.20 11.05 17.72
CA GLY A 189 -16.75 12.41 17.84
C GLY A 189 -15.68 13.46 18.13
N GLY A 190 -14.39 13.07 18.08
CA GLY A 190 -13.25 13.96 18.32
C GLY A 190 -12.96 14.89 17.15
N GLU A 191 -12.40 16.06 17.43
CA GLU A 191 -12.03 17.02 16.39
C GLU A 191 -10.81 16.55 15.59
N ASN A 192 -9.76 16.07 16.25
CA ASN A 192 -8.58 15.53 15.57
C ASN A 192 -8.36 14.09 16.02
N ASP A 193 -8.27 13.16 15.08
CA ASP A 193 -8.15 11.74 15.35
C ASP A 193 -7.42 11.01 14.22
N HIS A 194 -6.96 9.78 14.49
CA HIS A 194 -6.38 8.89 13.49
C HIS A 194 -6.89 7.46 13.64
N PHE A 195 -6.90 6.75 12.53
CA PHE A 195 -7.28 5.34 12.40
C PHE A 195 -6.10 4.61 11.78
N THR A 196 -5.52 3.67 12.51
CA THR A 196 -4.36 2.90 12.04
C THR A 196 -4.87 1.68 11.30
N LEU A 197 -4.48 1.55 10.03
CA LEU A 197 -4.82 0.44 9.15
C LEU A 197 -3.59 -0.43 8.98
N GLY A 198 -3.78 -1.76 9.06
CA GLY A 198 -2.68 -2.68 8.82
C GLY A 198 -3.09 -3.92 8.05
N TYR A 199 -2.14 -4.51 7.33
CA TYR A 199 -2.38 -5.76 6.61
C TYR A 199 -1.29 -6.80 6.90
N ASP A 200 -1.63 -7.80 7.71
CA ASP A 200 -0.73 -8.92 7.99
C ASP A 200 -0.84 -9.96 6.86
N SER A 201 0.15 -9.95 5.95
CA SER A 201 0.24 -10.94 4.90
C SER A 201 0.75 -12.32 5.38
N VAL A 202 1.07 -12.46 6.67
CA VAL A 202 1.67 -13.61 7.37
C VAL A 202 3.11 -13.90 6.93
N LYS A 203 3.31 -14.00 5.61
CA LYS A 203 4.60 -14.08 4.92
C LYS A 203 4.63 -13.04 3.80
N ALA A 204 5.82 -12.48 3.53
CA ALA A 204 5.95 -11.42 2.53
C ALA A 204 6.00 -11.99 1.11
N ILE A 205 6.84 -13.00 0.89
CA ILE A 205 7.07 -13.65 -0.41
C ILE A 205 7.49 -15.11 -0.22
N SER A 206 7.42 -15.89 -1.29
CA SER A 206 8.16 -17.15 -1.43
C SER A 206 9.33 -16.91 -2.37
N PHE A 207 10.54 -17.32 -1.99
CA PHE A 207 11.72 -17.25 -2.83
C PHE A 207 12.37 -18.63 -2.89
N MET A 208 12.34 -19.26 -4.06
CA MET A 208 12.91 -20.59 -4.31
C MET A 208 12.50 -21.64 -3.26
N GLY A 209 11.21 -21.66 -2.89
CA GLY A 209 10.60 -22.57 -1.92
C GLY A 209 10.68 -22.12 -0.47
N GLU A 210 11.44 -21.06 -0.16
CA GLU A 210 11.54 -20.49 1.18
C GLU A 210 10.52 -19.35 1.37
N LYS A 211 9.66 -19.46 2.39
CA LYS A 211 8.70 -18.41 2.74
C LYS A 211 9.35 -17.36 3.63
N LEU A 212 9.64 -16.20 3.07
CA LEU A 212 10.33 -15.10 3.76
C LEU A 212 9.36 -14.20 4.51
N ASP A 213 9.81 -13.72 5.66
CA ASP A 213 9.09 -12.72 6.46
C ASP A 213 9.34 -11.30 5.92
N GLY A 214 8.41 -10.39 6.22
CA GLY A 214 8.58 -8.98 5.93
C GLY A 214 9.76 -8.40 6.71
N TYR A 215 10.50 -7.49 6.11
CA TYR A 215 11.74 -6.95 6.70
C TYR A 215 11.53 -6.23 8.03
N TYR A 216 10.32 -5.72 8.30
CA TYR A 216 9.95 -5.14 9.59
C TYR A 216 10.21 -6.11 10.78
N LYS A 217 10.19 -7.43 10.55
CA LYS A 217 10.48 -8.44 11.60
C LYS A 217 11.95 -8.46 12.07
N ILE A 218 12.83 -7.68 11.45
CA ILE A 218 14.17 -7.41 11.97
C ILE A 218 14.12 -6.48 13.20
N LYS A 219 13.10 -5.61 13.29
CA LYS A 219 12.92 -4.62 14.35
C LYS A 219 11.84 -5.01 15.36
N TYR A 220 10.78 -5.66 14.89
CA TYR A 220 9.62 -6.07 15.69
C TYR A 220 9.51 -7.59 15.76
N ALA A 221 9.06 -8.16 16.87
CA ALA A 221 8.99 -9.62 17.01
C ALA A 221 7.87 -10.22 16.13
N ASP A 222 6.73 -9.54 16.05
CA ASP A 222 5.61 -9.92 15.19
C ASP A 222 4.85 -8.70 14.62
N PHE A 223 3.72 -8.97 13.95
CA PHE A 223 2.88 -7.94 13.35
C PHE A 223 2.16 -7.07 14.40
N ASN A 224 1.71 -7.67 15.50
CA ASN A 224 0.97 -6.96 16.54
C ASN A 224 1.88 -5.97 17.28
N ASP A 225 3.10 -6.38 17.60
CA ASP A 225 4.11 -5.47 18.18
C ASP A 225 4.39 -4.29 17.24
N MET A 226 4.49 -4.57 15.94
CA MET A 226 4.75 -3.56 14.91
C MET A 226 3.58 -2.56 14.79
N ILE A 227 2.35 -3.04 14.58
CA ILE A 227 1.21 -2.14 14.33
C ILE A 227 0.87 -1.27 15.55
N ASN A 228 0.99 -1.81 16.77
CA ASN A 228 0.79 -1.04 18.00
C ASN A 228 1.88 0.03 18.18
N ALA A 229 3.14 -0.29 17.90
CA ALA A 229 4.21 0.71 17.93
C ALA A 229 3.95 1.85 16.92
N TYR A 230 3.51 1.53 15.71
CA TYR A 230 3.16 2.55 14.72
C TYR A 230 1.92 3.37 15.12
N ASP A 231 0.94 2.78 15.80
CA ASP A 231 -0.21 3.52 16.34
C ASP A 231 0.23 4.53 17.41
N GLU A 232 1.05 4.09 18.37
CA GLU A 232 1.61 4.95 19.42
C GLU A 232 2.53 6.05 18.88
N GLU A 233 3.30 5.74 17.83
CA GLU A 233 4.27 6.64 17.20
C GLU A 233 3.65 7.55 16.11
N PHE A 234 2.33 7.52 15.89
CA PHE A 234 1.65 8.27 14.82
C PHE A 234 2.14 9.73 14.71
N CYS A 235 2.10 10.48 15.82
CA CYS A 235 2.51 11.89 15.83
C CYS A 235 3.99 12.11 15.44
N GLN A 236 4.87 11.17 15.79
CA GLN A 236 6.30 11.25 15.47
C GLN A 236 6.53 10.95 13.99
N ASN A 237 5.91 9.88 13.50
CA ASN A 237 5.99 9.47 12.10
C ASN A 237 5.39 10.55 11.17
N PHE A 238 4.26 11.14 11.56
CA PHE A 238 3.62 12.24 10.83
C PHE A 238 4.59 13.42 10.63
N LYS A 239 5.20 13.92 11.72
CA LYS A 239 6.16 15.04 11.66
C LYS A 239 7.40 14.71 10.83
N LYS A 240 7.89 13.47 10.91
CA LYS A 240 9.05 13.01 10.13
C LYS A 240 8.72 13.03 8.63
N ALA A 241 7.53 12.56 8.26
CA ALA A 241 7.05 12.58 6.88
C ALA A 241 6.83 14.00 6.36
N GLU A 242 6.24 14.91 7.15
CA GLU A 242 6.08 16.33 6.76
C GLU A 242 7.44 17.00 6.49
N ALA A 243 8.46 16.69 7.30
CA ALA A 243 9.80 17.24 7.10
C ALA A 243 10.43 16.76 5.79
N PHE A 244 10.33 15.46 5.49
CA PHE A 244 10.80 14.90 4.22
C PHE A 244 10.05 15.49 3.03
N ASP A 245 8.71 15.54 3.09
CA ASP A 245 7.88 16.04 2.00
C ASP A 245 8.17 17.51 1.70
N LYS A 246 8.39 18.33 2.73
CA LYS A 246 8.78 19.74 2.56
C LYS A 246 10.14 19.88 1.86
N GLU A 247 11.13 19.07 2.23
CA GLU A 247 12.45 19.08 1.57
C GLU A 247 12.33 18.66 0.10
N LEU A 248 11.64 17.55 -0.16
CA LEU A 248 11.43 17.02 -1.50
C LEU A 248 10.66 18.02 -2.38
N GLU A 249 9.54 18.54 -1.90
CA GLU A 249 8.72 19.51 -2.63
C GLU A 249 9.50 20.79 -2.95
N THR A 250 10.28 21.31 -1.99
CA THR A 250 11.13 22.50 -2.23
C THR A 250 12.18 22.23 -3.31
N ALA A 251 12.85 21.08 -3.26
CA ALA A 251 13.86 20.71 -4.24
C ALA A 251 13.26 20.53 -5.64
N LEU A 252 12.09 19.88 -5.74
CA LEU A 252 11.45 19.60 -7.02
C LEU A 252 10.82 20.85 -7.66
N LEU A 253 10.19 21.73 -6.87
CA LEU A 253 9.60 22.98 -7.37
C LEU A 253 10.62 23.93 -7.98
N ALA A 254 11.90 23.85 -7.56
CA ALA A 254 13.00 24.57 -8.20
C ALA A 254 13.21 24.18 -9.68
N HIS A 255 12.65 23.04 -10.11
CA HIS A 255 12.72 22.51 -11.47
C HIS A 255 11.37 22.58 -12.22
N GLY A 256 10.35 23.21 -11.63
CA GLY A 256 9.02 23.42 -12.23
C GLY A 256 7.92 22.53 -11.65
N GLU A 257 6.69 23.02 -11.72
CA GLU A 257 5.52 22.40 -11.09
C GLU A 257 5.18 21.02 -11.68
N ASP A 258 5.22 20.87 -13.01
CA ASP A 258 4.95 19.59 -13.67
C ASP A 258 5.96 18.51 -13.26
N HIS A 259 7.24 18.89 -13.12
CA HIS A 259 8.30 17.99 -12.63
C HIS A 259 8.07 17.60 -11.17
N ALA A 260 7.66 18.55 -10.33
CA ALA A 260 7.33 18.27 -8.93
C ALA A 260 6.16 17.29 -8.82
N VAL A 261 5.08 17.50 -9.57
CA VAL A 261 3.93 16.58 -9.61
C VAL A 261 4.36 15.18 -10.03
N ALA A 262 5.08 15.05 -11.15
CA ALA A 262 5.51 13.75 -11.67
C ALA A 262 6.42 13.00 -10.70
N LEU A 263 7.45 13.65 -10.16
CA LEU A 263 8.45 13.00 -9.31
C LEU A 263 7.94 12.71 -7.89
N THR A 264 7.06 13.56 -7.34
CA THR A 264 6.37 13.27 -6.08
C THR A 264 5.52 12.01 -6.18
N LEU A 265 4.74 11.87 -7.26
CA LEU A 265 3.92 10.68 -7.50
C LEU A 265 4.78 9.44 -7.79
N ALA A 266 5.85 9.59 -8.59
CA ALA A 266 6.76 8.48 -8.90
C ALA A 266 7.46 7.93 -7.65
N CYS A 267 7.88 8.80 -6.72
CA CYS A 267 8.47 8.39 -5.44
C CYS A 267 7.53 7.46 -4.67
N ARG A 268 6.27 7.88 -4.50
CA ARG A 268 5.28 7.12 -3.74
C ARG A 268 4.85 5.83 -4.43
N GLN A 269 4.63 5.88 -5.74
CA GLN A 269 4.22 4.71 -6.53
C GLN A 269 5.33 3.68 -6.64
N SER A 270 6.59 4.12 -6.79
CA SER A 270 7.74 3.20 -6.79
C SER A 270 7.79 2.40 -5.49
N VAL A 271 7.67 3.05 -4.33
CA VAL A 271 7.64 2.33 -3.03
C VAL A 271 6.45 1.37 -2.94
N GLY A 272 5.24 1.81 -3.29
CA GLY A 272 4.04 0.97 -3.25
C GLY A 272 4.06 -0.24 -4.22
N ALA A 273 4.90 -0.19 -5.26
CA ALA A 273 5.10 -1.29 -6.19
C ALA A 273 6.14 -2.33 -5.72
N HIS A 274 6.70 -2.17 -4.51
CA HIS A 274 7.68 -3.09 -3.95
C HIS A 274 7.23 -3.70 -2.62
N LYS A 275 7.78 -4.88 -2.30
CA LYS A 275 7.70 -5.52 -0.99
C LYS A 275 9.10 -5.78 -0.46
N LEU A 276 9.39 -5.36 0.77
CA LEU A 276 10.65 -5.65 1.45
C LEU A 276 10.50 -6.88 2.35
N ALA A 277 11.22 -7.95 2.00
CA ALA A 277 11.38 -9.15 2.80
C ALA A 277 12.83 -9.25 3.33
N HIS A 278 13.10 -10.22 4.20
CA HIS A 278 14.47 -10.53 4.61
C HIS A 278 14.82 -12.01 4.45
N LYS A 279 16.07 -12.27 4.08
CA LYS A 279 16.71 -13.61 4.10
C LYS A 279 18.04 -13.48 4.83
N ASP A 280 18.23 -14.22 5.91
CA ASP A 280 19.40 -14.12 6.79
C ASP A 280 19.73 -12.68 7.25
N GLY A 281 18.69 -11.90 7.55
CA GLY A 281 18.81 -10.50 7.95
C GLY A 281 19.13 -9.51 6.82
N LYS A 282 19.31 -9.97 5.58
CA LYS A 282 19.58 -9.10 4.42
C LYS A 282 18.29 -8.72 3.71
N PRO A 283 18.15 -7.47 3.24
CA PRO A 283 16.93 -7.03 2.57
C PRO A 283 16.81 -7.65 1.18
N PHE A 284 15.60 -8.11 0.88
CA PHE A 284 15.11 -8.53 -0.43
C PHE A 284 14.00 -7.55 -0.81
N PHE A 285 14.31 -6.61 -1.69
CA PHE A 285 13.39 -5.54 -2.09
C PHE A 285 12.80 -5.87 -3.45
N ILE A 286 11.60 -6.43 -3.44
CA ILE A 286 11.04 -7.09 -4.61
C ILE A 286 10.04 -6.15 -5.28
N SER A 287 10.35 -5.72 -6.50
CA SER A 287 9.39 -5.06 -7.39
C SER A 287 8.33 -6.06 -7.85
N LYS A 288 7.10 -5.56 -8.07
CA LYS A 288 6.09 -6.22 -8.89
C LYS A 288 5.87 -5.41 -10.16
N GLU A 289 5.95 -6.08 -11.29
CA GLU A 289 5.57 -5.53 -12.59
C GLU A 289 4.05 -5.59 -12.74
N CYS A 290 3.39 -4.44 -12.64
CA CYS A 290 1.93 -4.33 -12.64
C CYS A 290 1.39 -4.22 -14.08
N PHE A 291 0.33 -4.97 -14.41
CA PHE A 291 -0.25 -5.03 -15.76
C PHE A 291 0.69 -5.54 -16.87
N SER A 292 1.76 -6.24 -16.47
CA SER A 292 2.68 -6.92 -17.36
C SER A 292 3.07 -8.25 -16.73
N ASN A 293 2.11 -9.18 -16.72
CA ASN A 293 2.26 -10.57 -16.27
C ASN A 293 2.57 -10.76 -14.77
N GLY A 294 2.73 -9.69 -13.99
CA GLY A 294 2.98 -9.79 -12.55
C GLY A 294 4.38 -10.27 -12.21
N CYS A 295 5.36 -10.11 -13.11
CA CYS A 295 6.74 -10.51 -12.86
C CYS A 295 7.32 -9.83 -11.60
N ALA A 296 8.23 -10.52 -10.93
CA ALA A 296 8.78 -10.12 -9.64
C ALA A 296 10.30 -10.07 -9.69
N ALA A 297 10.86 -9.05 -9.03
CA ALA A 297 12.28 -8.73 -9.11
C ALA A 297 12.75 -8.57 -10.58
N THR A 298 11.92 -7.94 -11.42
CA THR A 298 12.25 -7.73 -12.83
C THR A 298 13.44 -6.79 -12.97
N LEU A 299 14.44 -7.18 -13.76
CA LEU A 299 15.72 -6.47 -13.87
C LEU A 299 15.60 -5.12 -14.61
N ASP A 300 14.83 -5.08 -15.68
CA ASP A 300 14.51 -3.86 -16.44
C ASP A 300 13.50 -2.94 -15.74
N VAL A 301 12.73 -3.41 -14.75
CA VAL A 301 12.00 -2.55 -13.80
C VAL A 301 12.92 -2.04 -12.70
N THR A 302 13.89 -2.86 -12.29
CA THR A 302 14.89 -2.49 -11.28
C THR A 302 15.75 -1.33 -11.76
N TYR A 303 16.25 -1.39 -13.00
CA TYR A 303 17.13 -0.37 -13.56
C TYR A 303 16.58 1.08 -13.48
N PRO A 304 15.38 1.41 -13.97
CA PRO A 304 14.82 2.76 -13.92
C PRO A 304 14.43 3.22 -12.50
N SER A 305 14.25 2.30 -11.54
CA SER A 305 13.93 2.67 -10.15
C SER A 305 15.18 2.99 -9.31
N ILE A 306 16.36 2.52 -9.73
CA ILE A 306 17.66 2.71 -9.04
C ILE A 306 17.95 4.17 -8.65
N PRO A 307 17.75 5.21 -9.49
CA PRO A 307 18.14 6.58 -9.14
C PRO A 307 17.50 7.08 -7.83
N LEU A 308 16.23 6.75 -7.60
CA LEU A 308 15.53 7.10 -6.36
C LEU A 308 16.23 6.46 -5.15
N TYR A 309 16.49 5.16 -5.23
CA TYR A 309 17.06 4.40 -4.12
C TYR A 309 18.56 4.64 -3.92
N LEU A 310 19.33 4.96 -4.97
CA LEU A 310 20.71 5.43 -4.80
C LEU A 310 20.78 6.74 -4.04
N ARG A 311 19.82 7.64 -4.27
CA ARG A 311 19.80 8.94 -3.59
C ARG A 311 19.45 8.83 -2.11
N TYR A 312 18.55 7.93 -1.75
CA TYR A 312 17.97 7.89 -0.40
C TYR A 312 18.34 6.66 0.44
N ALA A 313 18.48 5.48 -0.17
CA ALA A 313 18.78 4.23 0.54
C ALA A 313 19.49 3.21 -0.37
N PRO A 314 20.82 3.34 -0.61
CA PRO A 314 21.56 2.44 -1.51
C PRO A 314 21.46 0.95 -1.16
N GLU A 315 21.12 0.64 0.09
CA GLU A 315 20.89 -0.72 0.54
C GLU A 315 19.64 -1.37 -0.09
N LEU A 316 18.64 -0.58 -0.48
CA LEU A 316 17.48 -1.05 -1.24
C LEU A 316 17.87 -1.44 -2.66
N VAL A 317 18.84 -0.76 -3.29
CA VAL A 317 19.38 -1.17 -4.60
C VAL A 317 20.03 -2.55 -4.51
N ARG A 318 20.83 -2.78 -3.45
CA ARG A 318 21.35 -4.13 -3.18
C ARG A 318 20.21 -5.13 -2.92
N GLY A 319 19.16 -4.69 -2.25
CA GLY A 319 17.96 -5.49 -2.01
C GLY A 319 17.22 -5.92 -3.28
N MET A 320 17.19 -5.09 -4.32
CA MET A 320 16.62 -5.45 -5.63
C MET A 320 17.52 -6.42 -6.40
N LEU A 321 18.85 -6.27 -6.30
CA LEU A 321 19.80 -7.09 -7.05
C LEU A 321 20.09 -8.47 -6.40
N ARG A 322 19.94 -8.61 -5.09
CA ARG A 322 20.13 -9.88 -4.37
C ARG A 322 19.31 -11.05 -4.92
N PRO A 323 17.97 -10.95 -5.06
CA PRO A 323 17.17 -12.06 -5.59
C PRO A 323 17.63 -12.47 -7.00
N LEU A 324 17.97 -11.50 -7.86
CA LEU A 324 18.49 -11.74 -9.21
C LEU A 324 19.82 -12.49 -9.19
N PHE A 325 20.78 -12.06 -8.35
CA PHE A 325 22.07 -12.73 -8.24
C PHE A 325 21.98 -14.12 -7.60
N GLU A 326 21.11 -14.32 -6.62
CA GLU A 326 20.88 -15.63 -6.03
C GLU A 326 20.21 -16.58 -7.03
N PHE A 327 19.20 -16.10 -7.77
CA PHE A 327 18.52 -16.88 -8.79
C PHE A 327 19.46 -17.25 -9.95
N ALA A 328 20.24 -16.30 -10.46
CA ALA A 328 21.20 -16.53 -11.55
C ALA A 328 22.33 -17.51 -11.20
N LYS A 329 22.64 -17.67 -9.90
CA LYS A 329 23.65 -18.63 -9.40
C LYS A 329 23.06 -20.02 -9.10
N SER A 330 21.74 -20.15 -9.15
CA SER A 330 21.07 -21.41 -8.83
C SER A 330 21.18 -22.41 -9.98
N ASP A 331 21.00 -23.69 -9.68
CA ASP A 331 20.93 -24.75 -10.70
C ASP A 331 19.69 -24.64 -11.61
N ILE A 332 18.74 -23.75 -11.27
CA ILE A 332 17.54 -23.49 -12.08
C ILE A 332 17.90 -22.68 -13.33
N TRP A 333 18.82 -21.72 -13.21
CA TRP A 333 19.21 -20.83 -14.30
C TRP A 333 20.47 -21.34 -14.99
N THR A 334 20.36 -21.71 -16.26
CA THR A 334 21.44 -22.39 -17.00
C THR A 334 22.13 -21.50 -18.05
N PHE A 335 21.84 -20.20 -18.07
CA PHE A 335 22.38 -19.26 -19.05
C PHE A 335 23.47 -18.37 -18.45
N ASP A 336 24.32 -17.82 -19.32
CA ASP A 336 25.46 -16.96 -18.96
C ASP A 336 25.12 -15.46 -18.91
N PHE A 337 23.85 -15.11 -19.12
CA PHE A 337 23.30 -13.76 -19.00
C PHE A 337 22.30 -13.68 -17.84
N ALA A 338 21.90 -12.44 -17.49
CA ALA A 338 21.01 -12.21 -16.37
C ALA A 338 19.56 -12.68 -16.66
N PRO A 339 18.86 -13.26 -15.68
CA PRO A 339 17.43 -13.50 -15.78
C PRO A 339 16.66 -12.19 -15.91
N HIS A 340 15.54 -12.22 -16.62
CA HIS A 340 14.61 -11.10 -16.73
C HIS A 340 13.91 -10.84 -15.38
N ASP A 341 13.38 -11.90 -14.76
CA ASP A 341 12.65 -11.90 -13.50
C ASP A 341 12.98 -13.14 -12.67
N CYS A 342 12.58 -13.14 -11.40
CA CYS A 342 12.71 -14.31 -10.52
C CYS A 342 11.39 -15.10 -10.38
N GLY A 343 10.35 -14.76 -11.15
CA GLY A 343 9.02 -15.35 -11.11
C GLY A 343 7.90 -14.34 -11.06
N GLN A 344 6.74 -14.72 -10.54
CA GLN A 344 5.57 -13.86 -10.46
C GLN A 344 5.27 -13.50 -9.02
N PHE A 345 4.99 -12.24 -8.73
CA PHE A 345 4.76 -11.79 -7.36
C PHE A 345 3.52 -12.51 -6.76
N PRO A 346 3.61 -13.07 -5.53
CA PRO A 346 4.72 -13.04 -4.58
C PRO A 346 5.55 -14.36 -4.56
N LEU A 347 5.44 -15.18 -5.60
CA LEU A 347 6.09 -16.49 -5.78
C LEU A 347 7.30 -16.38 -6.72
N LEU A 348 8.47 -16.13 -6.15
CA LEU A 348 9.74 -15.99 -6.86
C LEU A 348 10.44 -17.35 -6.95
N GLU A 349 9.84 -18.26 -7.72
CA GLU A 349 10.28 -19.66 -7.81
C GLU A 349 11.08 -19.94 -9.08
N LYS A 350 10.65 -19.35 -10.20
CA LYS A 350 11.15 -19.60 -11.56
C LYS A 350 10.82 -18.41 -12.43
N GLN A 351 11.73 -18.02 -13.32
CA GLN A 351 11.45 -17.01 -14.33
C GLN A 351 10.25 -17.42 -15.20
N VAL A 352 9.43 -16.44 -15.59
CA VAL A 352 8.25 -16.71 -16.43
C VAL A 352 8.61 -16.92 -17.89
N TYR A 353 9.49 -16.07 -18.45
CA TYR A 353 9.83 -16.12 -19.86
C TYR A 353 10.64 -17.37 -20.23
N GLY A 354 10.24 -17.98 -21.35
CA GLY A 354 10.85 -19.18 -21.91
C GLY A 354 10.79 -20.43 -21.04
N LEU A 355 9.95 -20.47 -19.99
CA LEU A 355 9.71 -21.69 -19.21
C LEU A 355 8.82 -22.66 -20.01
N GLY A 356 9.40 -23.78 -20.44
CA GLY A 356 8.70 -24.85 -21.13
C GLY A 356 7.73 -25.64 -20.23
N LYS A 357 6.78 -26.36 -20.84
CA LYS A 357 5.82 -27.21 -20.13
C LYS A 357 6.47 -28.36 -19.35
N ASP A 358 7.70 -28.73 -19.72
CA ASP A 358 8.52 -29.72 -19.03
C ASP A 358 9.33 -29.12 -17.86
N GLY A 359 9.15 -27.82 -17.60
CA GLY A 359 9.82 -27.09 -16.52
C GLY A 359 11.25 -26.69 -16.84
N LYS A 360 11.69 -26.79 -18.11
CA LYS A 360 13.02 -26.37 -18.57
C LYS A 360 12.96 -25.06 -19.34
N TYR A 361 14.03 -24.28 -19.27
CA TYR A 361 14.12 -23.05 -20.06
C TYR A 361 14.51 -23.31 -21.51
N ILE A 362 13.82 -22.61 -22.40
CA ILE A 362 14.06 -22.59 -23.84
C ILE A 362 14.79 -21.29 -24.17
N PHE A 363 16.00 -21.40 -24.72
CA PHE A 363 16.88 -20.25 -25.02
C PHE A 363 16.23 -19.23 -25.96
N ASP A 364 15.62 -19.69 -27.06
CA ASP A 364 15.03 -18.80 -28.08
C ASP A 364 13.75 -18.08 -27.62
N LEU A 365 13.23 -18.43 -26.44
CA LEU A 365 12.06 -17.80 -25.82
C LEU A 365 12.43 -16.96 -24.59
N GLN A 366 13.73 -16.77 -24.35
CA GLN A 366 14.20 -15.86 -23.31
C GLN A 366 13.98 -14.42 -23.78
N MET A 367 13.48 -13.60 -22.87
CA MET A 367 13.32 -12.18 -23.11
C MET A 367 14.66 -11.49 -22.82
N PRO A 368 15.24 -10.74 -23.77
CA PRO A 368 16.37 -9.88 -23.46
C PRO A 368 15.90 -8.82 -22.46
N VAL A 369 16.81 -8.36 -21.59
CA VAL A 369 16.56 -7.19 -20.74
C VAL A 369 16.14 -6.03 -21.65
N GLU A 370 14.94 -5.47 -21.47
CA GLU A 370 14.48 -4.38 -22.32
C GLU A 370 15.43 -3.18 -22.17
N GLU A 371 15.83 -2.59 -23.30
CA GLU A 371 16.66 -1.38 -23.31
C GLU A 371 15.88 -0.25 -22.60
N CYS A 372 16.41 0.20 -21.46
CA CYS A 372 15.88 1.35 -20.70
C CYS A 372 16.50 2.67 -21.16
#